data_AF-W7MKJ4-F1
#
_entry.id   AF-W7MKJ4-F1
#
_cell.length_a   1.000
_cell.length_b   1.000
_cell.length_c   1.000
_cell.angle_alpha   90.00
_cell.angle_beta   90.00
_cell.angle_gamma   90.00
#
_symmetry.space_group_name_H-M   'P 1'
#
loop_
_entity.id
_entity.type
_entity.pdbx_description
1 polymer ?
#
loop_
_entity_poly.entity_id
_entity_poly.type
_entity_poly.pdbx_seq_one_letter_code
_entity_poly.pdbx_strand_id
1 'polypeptide(L)'
;MKTANLTHMAKLLLPRASRQKGVLLAMGILVIFGLITHTWGFYFEPPSLLSYRTTRRSNPHQVKLASHTSNLMHDLWKPFLLDINATSFITDEGYLYEVPKENENWSKPLGKRLLILDVDTRLDKGPGAVMNDSALDYKEMKGRTGGIMNHYLYAMIHGYDYKFVRAPDYPKRHQTWVKVPVIREALKSHDFVVFLDADAEFMYPHVPFEWLMKLWNITDKTLIALANDPGDSARNRDEKGKVSQNTGFMIAQQSNRTQELFDDWEHCPSEKKYKGCARWANDWAHEQAAFSNYVRYSYNQTQEIGTIPCMDGNGAPYIGDKTCGGVFIRHHWFRKDDPAKDLQRLILEAFVSRLHAGFHNEIGANFLDASRHTYPLNHLVV
;
A
#
# COMPACT_ATOMS: atom_id res chain seq x y z
N MET A 1 -31.27 -42.56 54.12
CA MET A 1 -31.80 -41.87 55.32
C MET A 1 -30.87 -40.69 55.62
N LYS A 2 -31.43 -39.48 55.56
CA LYS A 2 -31.06 -38.19 56.18
C LYS A 2 -29.59 -37.68 56.22
N THR A 3 -29.50 -36.45 55.71
CA THR A 3 -28.54 -35.35 55.85
C THR A 3 -28.12 -34.96 57.27
N ALA A 4 -26.93 -34.32 57.38
CA ALA A 4 -26.49 -33.21 58.28
C ALA A 4 -25.02 -33.43 58.71
N ASN A 5 -24.13 -32.46 58.92
CA ASN A 5 -24.12 -31.00 58.78
C ASN A 5 -22.64 -30.56 58.88
N LEU A 6 -22.05 -30.02 57.80
CA LEU A 6 -20.74 -29.35 57.82
C LEU A 6 -20.95 -27.85 58.07
N THR A 7 -21.29 -27.47 59.29
CA THR A 7 -21.53 -26.05 59.65
C THR A 7 -21.02 -25.73 61.05
N HIS A 8 -19.79 -26.16 61.41
CA HIS A 8 -19.25 -25.80 62.73
C HIS A 8 -17.76 -25.46 62.89
N MET A 9 -16.94 -25.37 61.84
CA MET A 9 -15.53 -24.95 62.00
C MET A 9 -15.00 -24.03 60.90
N ALA A 10 -15.65 -22.88 60.68
CA ALA A 10 -15.04 -21.77 59.93
C ALA A 10 -15.53 -20.40 60.44
N LYS A 11 -15.76 -20.28 61.76
CA LYS A 11 -16.19 -19.03 62.42
C LYS A 11 -15.13 -18.41 63.33
N LEU A 12 -13.88 -18.87 63.26
CA LEU A 12 -12.77 -18.21 63.92
C LEU A 12 -11.70 -17.88 62.89
N LEU A 13 -11.19 -16.64 62.95
CA LEU A 13 -10.04 -16.08 62.21
C LEU A 13 -10.32 -15.24 60.95
N LEU A 14 -11.37 -14.41 60.94
CA LEU A 14 -11.38 -13.22 60.09
C LEU A 14 -11.82 -12.00 60.93
N PRO A 15 -10.95 -11.01 61.18
CA PRO A 15 -11.38 -9.78 61.80
C PRO A 15 -12.28 -9.03 60.82
N ARG A 16 -13.43 -8.58 61.32
CA ARG A 16 -14.41 -7.73 60.62
C ARG A 16 -13.76 -6.38 60.31
N ALA A 17 -12.92 -6.32 59.27
CA ALA A 17 -12.48 -5.06 58.70
C ALA A 17 -13.73 -4.36 58.15
N SER A 18 -13.99 -3.12 58.58
CA SER A 18 -15.09 -2.35 58.02
C SER A 18 -14.94 -2.30 56.50
N ARG A 19 -16.06 -2.32 55.77
CA ARG A 19 -16.06 -2.31 54.29
C ARG A 19 -15.18 -1.20 53.71
N GLN A 20 -15.06 -0.06 54.42
CA GLN A 20 -14.12 1.02 54.12
C GLN A 20 -12.64 0.64 54.25
N LYS A 21 -12.24 -0.09 55.32
CA LYS A 21 -10.85 -0.56 55.49
C LYS A 21 -10.47 -1.59 54.43
N GLY A 22 -11.40 -2.46 54.01
CA GLY A 22 -11.16 -3.41 52.92
C GLY A 22 -10.96 -2.73 51.56
N VAL A 23 -11.76 -1.69 51.26
CA VAL A 23 -11.63 -0.90 50.03
C VAL A 23 -10.33 -0.09 50.03
N LEU A 24 -9.95 0.53 51.16
CA LEU A 24 -8.69 1.26 51.28
C LEU A 24 -7.47 0.34 51.14
N LEU A 25 -7.53 -0.88 51.67
CA LEU A 25 -6.47 -1.88 51.50
C LEU A 25 -6.35 -2.31 50.03
N ALA A 26 -7.49 -2.55 49.35
CA ALA A 26 -7.50 -2.92 47.93
C ALA A 26 -6.97 -1.78 47.03
N MET A 27 -7.33 -0.53 47.32
CA MET A 27 -6.77 0.63 46.61
C MET A 27 -5.27 0.80 46.89
N GLY A 28 -4.83 0.60 48.14
CA GLY A 28 -3.41 0.61 48.49
C GLY A 28 -2.62 -0.43 47.72
N ILE A 29 -3.14 -1.66 47.61
CA ILE A 29 -2.51 -2.74 46.82
C ILE A 29 -2.45 -2.38 45.34
N LEU A 30 -3.51 -1.80 44.76
CA LEU A 30 -3.54 -1.40 43.35
C LEU A 30 -2.58 -0.24 43.06
N VAL A 31 -2.45 0.73 43.97
CA VAL A 31 -1.50 1.84 43.84
C VAL A 31 -0.06 1.35 43.99
N ILE A 32 0.21 0.44 44.93
CA ILE A 32 1.53 -0.18 45.09
C ILE A 32 1.85 -1.04 43.85
N PHE A 33 0.91 -1.82 43.33
CA PHE A 33 1.10 -2.61 42.12
C PHE A 33 1.33 -1.71 40.90
N GLY A 34 0.58 -0.61 40.77
CA GLY A 34 0.79 0.40 39.74
C GLY A 34 2.14 1.11 39.84
N LEU A 35 2.61 1.41 41.05
CA LEU A 35 3.93 2.00 41.27
C LEU A 35 5.05 0.99 41.01
N ILE A 36 4.86 -0.29 41.37
CA ILE A 36 5.82 -1.37 41.08
C ILE A 36 5.88 -1.63 39.57
N THR A 37 4.76 -1.68 38.84
CA THR A 37 4.79 -1.85 37.38
C THR A 37 5.36 -0.63 36.67
N HIS A 38 5.09 0.58 37.17
CA HIS A 38 5.64 1.81 36.60
C HIS A 38 7.13 1.97 36.90
N THR A 39 7.62 1.52 38.06
CA THR A 39 9.05 1.49 38.39
C THR A 39 9.77 0.31 37.75
N TRP A 40 9.14 -0.85 37.57
CA TRP A 40 9.66 -1.94 36.73
C TRP A 40 9.83 -1.50 35.27
N GLY A 41 8.91 -0.69 34.73
CA GLY A 41 9.09 -0.08 33.41
C GLY A 41 10.24 0.94 33.33
N PHE A 42 10.74 1.44 34.47
CA PHE A 42 11.90 2.33 34.56
C PHE A 42 13.22 1.59 34.82
N TYR A 43 13.20 0.45 35.54
CA TYR A 43 14.40 -0.35 35.85
C TYR A 43 14.64 -1.50 34.87
N PHE A 44 13.59 -1.96 34.20
CA PHE A 44 13.65 -2.94 33.12
C PHE A 44 13.06 -2.29 31.87
N GLU A 45 13.86 -1.42 31.24
CA GLU A 45 13.73 -1.29 29.79
C GLU A 45 13.85 -2.73 29.21
N PRO A 46 12.98 -3.17 28.27
CA PRO A 46 13.38 -4.24 27.37
C PRO A 46 14.69 -3.77 26.75
N PRO A 47 15.69 -4.63 26.45
CA PRO A 47 16.94 -4.18 25.84
C PRO A 47 16.61 -3.49 24.51
N SER A 48 16.38 -2.18 24.61
CA SER A 48 16.30 -1.28 23.51
C SER A 48 17.71 -1.34 22.97
N LEU A 49 17.79 -1.93 21.78
CA LEU A 49 18.70 -1.52 20.75
C LEU A 49 20.07 -1.20 21.35
N LEU A 50 20.90 -2.25 21.44
CA LEU A 50 22.34 -2.14 21.26
C LEU A 50 22.58 -0.86 20.49
N SER A 51 23.08 0.15 21.20
CA SER A 51 23.42 1.43 20.62
C SER A 51 24.57 1.11 19.68
N TYR A 52 24.20 0.71 18.46
CA TYR A 52 24.99 0.99 17.31
C TYR A 52 25.10 2.50 17.37
N ARG A 53 26.22 2.96 17.97
CA ARG A 53 26.88 4.18 17.55
C ARG A 53 26.88 4.06 16.04
N THR A 54 25.87 4.64 15.43
CA THR A 54 25.88 4.92 14.01
C THR A 54 26.95 5.98 14.00
N THR A 55 28.20 5.57 13.77
CA THR A 55 29.22 6.49 13.29
C THR A 55 28.54 7.17 12.14
N ARG A 56 28.14 8.43 12.37
CA ARG A 56 27.51 9.29 11.38
C ARG A 56 28.41 9.15 10.17
N ARG A 57 27.98 8.40 9.14
CA ARG A 57 28.79 8.18 7.96
C ARG A 57 29.07 9.58 7.44
N SER A 58 30.32 9.99 7.58
CA SER A 58 30.80 11.29 7.12
C SER A 58 30.59 11.31 5.61
N ASN A 59 29.74 12.24 5.20
CA ASN A 59 29.14 12.40 3.87
C ASN A 59 28.16 11.31 3.45
N PRO A 60 26.93 11.66 3.03
CA PRO A 60 26.15 10.75 2.21
C PRO A 60 27.00 10.41 0.99
N HIS A 61 27.33 9.13 0.81
CA HIS A 61 28.00 8.69 -0.40
C HIS A 61 27.16 9.20 -1.57
N GLN A 62 27.76 9.99 -2.47
CA GLN A 62 27.12 10.26 -3.75
C GLN A 62 26.92 8.89 -4.42
N VAL A 63 25.68 8.40 -4.42
CA VAL A 63 25.32 7.16 -5.08
C VAL A 63 25.41 7.44 -6.57
N LYS A 64 26.51 7.01 -7.19
CA LYS A 64 26.61 7.05 -8.65
C LYS A 64 25.56 6.10 -9.21
N LEU A 65 24.75 6.61 -10.14
CA LEU A 65 23.74 5.79 -10.83
C LEU A 65 24.43 4.58 -11.47
N ALA A 66 23.97 3.37 -11.15
CA ALA A 66 24.40 2.19 -11.87
C ALA A 66 23.83 2.27 -13.30
N SER A 67 24.68 2.03 -14.31
CA SER A 67 24.32 2.16 -15.73
C SER A 67 23.11 1.31 -16.15
N HIS A 68 22.76 0.29 -15.36
CA HIS A 68 21.66 -0.64 -15.63
C HIS A 68 20.73 -0.85 -14.42
N THR A 69 20.38 0.23 -13.71
CA THR A 69 19.52 0.15 -12.51
C THR A 69 18.19 -0.58 -12.77
N SER A 70 17.53 -0.33 -13.90
CA SER A 70 16.29 -1.03 -14.25
C SER A 70 16.48 -2.54 -14.42
N ASN A 71 17.58 -2.97 -15.06
CA ASN A 71 17.87 -4.40 -15.24
C ASN A 71 18.19 -5.04 -13.89
N LEU A 72 18.95 -4.35 -13.03
CA LEU A 72 19.23 -4.83 -11.68
C LEU A 72 17.94 -5.04 -10.88
N MET A 73 17.01 -4.07 -10.90
CA MET A 73 15.73 -4.22 -10.21
C MET A 73 14.89 -5.34 -10.81
N HIS A 74 14.83 -5.46 -12.14
CA HIS A 74 14.16 -6.60 -12.79
C HIS A 74 14.76 -7.94 -12.34
N ASP A 75 16.08 -8.09 -12.36
CA ASP A 75 16.77 -9.34 -12.01
C ASP A 75 16.64 -9.70 -10.52
N LEU A 76 16.53 -8.70 -9.64
CA LEU A 76 16.25 -8.92 -8.22
C LEU A 76 14.86 -9.54 -8.01
N TRP A 77 13.86 -9.14 -8.80
CA TRP A 77 12.48 -9.62 -8.66
C TRP A 77 12.11 -10.80 -9.56
N LYS A 78 12.84 -11.02 -10.66
CA LYS A 78 12.56 -12.06 -11.66
C LYS A 78 12.22 -13.44 -11.08
N PRO A 79 12.89 -13.97 -10.04
CA PRO A 79 12.57 -15.28 -9.47
C PRO A 79 11.23 -15.33 -8.71
N PHE A 80 10.70 -14.18 -8.30
CA PHE A 80 9.44 -14.07 -7.54
C PHE A 80 8.24 -13.77 -8.44
N LEU A 81 8.47 -13.45 -9.72
CA LEU A 81 7.40 -13.03 -10.62
C LEU A 81 6.32 -14.11 -10.75
N LEU A 82 5.08 -13.70 -10.50
CA LEU A 82 3.93 -14.54 -10.80
C LEU A 82 3.80 -14.70 -12.32
N ASP A 83 3.57 -15.93 -12.78
CA ASP A 83 3.24 -16.16 -14.20
C ASP A 83 1.96 -15.38 -14.55
N ILE A 84 1.98 -14.61 -15.63
CA ILE A 84 0.80 -13.88 -16.12
C ILE A 84 -0.39 -14.85 -16.30
N ASN A 85 -0.14 -16.11 -16.66
CA ASN A 85 -1.19 -17.13 -16.87
C ASN A 85 -1.55 -17.92 -15.60
N ALA A 86 -0.98 -17.59 -14.44
CA ALA A 86 -1.39 -18.20 -13.18
C ALA A 86 -2.90 -18.01 -12.96
N THR A 87 -3.59 -19.07 -12.55
CA THR A 87 -5.03 -19.04 -12.29
C THR A 87 -5.37 -18.59 -10.88
N SER A 88 -4.39 -18.57 -9.98
CA SER A 88 -4.58 -18.16 -8.60
C SER A 88 -3.32 -17.54 -8.00
N PHE A 89 -3.52 -16.79 -6.92
CA PHE A 89 -2.48 -16.18 -6.10
C PHE A 89 -2.89 -16.27 -4.63
N ILE A 90 -1.93 -16.54 -3.74
CA ILE A 90 -2.15 -16.54 -2.29
C ILE A 90 -1.29 -15.43 -1.71
N THR A 91 -1.94 -14.50 -1.02
CA THR A 91 -1.27 -13.39 -0.32
C THR A 91 -0.50 -13.87 0.89
N ASP A 92 0.41 -13.06 1.41
CA ASP A 92 1.12 -13.34 2.66
C ASP A 92 0.16 -13.46 3.86
N GLU A 93 -0.97 -12.75 3.83
CA GLU A 93 -2.03 -12.86 4.85
C GLU A 93 -2.93 -14.11 4.69
N GLY A 94 -2.71 -14.93 3.65
CA GLY A 94 -3.45 -16.17 3.41
C GLY A 94 -4.75 -16.04 2.62
N TYR A 95 -5.03 -14.90 1.99
CA TYR A 95 -6.17 -14.74 1.08
C TYR A 95 -5.89 -15.44 -0.25
N LEU A 96 -6.80 -16.33 -0.66
CA LEU A 96 -6.78 -16.95 -1.98
C LEU A 96 -7.55 -16.07 -2.97
N TYR A 97 -6.87 -15.67 -4.04
CA TYR A 97 -7.46 -15.00 -5.18
C TYR A 97 -7.43 -15.93 -6.39
N GLU A 98 -8.56 -16.09 -7.05
CA GLU A 98 -8.70 -16.91 -8.26
C GLU A 98 -9.16 -16.03 -9.42
N VAL A 99 -8.49 -16.17 -10.56
CA VAL A 99 -8.91 -15.52 -11.80
C VAL A 99 -10.06 -16.33 -12.41
N PRO A 100 -11.24 -15.73 -12.65
CA PRO A 100 -12.35 -16.40 -13.32
C PRO A 100 -11.92 -16.96 -14.68
N LYS A 101 -12.39 -18.16 -15.04
CA LYS A 101 -11.99 -18.84 -16.29
C LYS A 101 -12.40 -18.07 -17.55
N GLU A 102 -13.45 -17.27 -17.46
CA GLU A 102 -13.92 -16.38 -18.51
C GLU A 102 -13.02 -15.15 -18.72
N ASN A 103 -12.12 -14.85 -17.79
CA ASN A 103 -11.25 -13.68 -17.81
C ASN A 103 -9.85 -14.03 -18.37
N GLU A 104 -9.78 -14.62 -19.57
CA GLU A 104 -8.50 -14.97 -20.23
C GLU A 104 -7.88 -13.80 -21.02
N ASN A 105 -8.42 -12.60 -20.90
CA ASN A 105 -7.87 -11.40 -21.54
C ASN A 105 -6.47 -11.09 -20.93
N TRP A 106 -5.56 -10.43 -21.66
CA TRP A 106 -4.25 -10.00 -21.12
C TRP A 106 -3.19 -11.09 -20.87
N SER A 107 -3.15 -12.17 -21.64
CA SER A 107 -2.10 -13.22 -21.52
C SER A 107 -0.71 -12.85 -22.06
N LYS A 108 -0.48 -11.58 -22.41
CA LYS A 108 0.79 -11.08 -22.96
C LYS A 108 1.26 -9.85 -22.18
N PRO A 109 2.57 -9.74 -21.88
CA PRO A 109 3.11 -8.53 -21.29
C PRO A 109 2.77 -7.27 -22.10
N LEU A 110 2.28 -6.24 -21.43
CA LEU A 110 2.03 -4.92 -21.98
C LEU A 110 3.33 -4.15 -22.16
N GLY A 111 4.28 -4.31 -21.23
CA GLY A 111 5.55 -3.59 -21.22
C GLY A 111 5.33 -2.09 -21.36
N LYS A 112 6.08 -1.42 -22.24
CA LYS A 112 6.01 0.03 -22.46
C LYS A 112 4.66 0.55 -23.00
N ARG A 113 3.71 -0.32 -23.34
CA ARG A 113 2.34 0.10 -23.71
C ARG A 113 1.50 0.48 -22.48
N LEU A 114 1.90 0.04 -21.29
CA LEU A 114 1.34 0.45 -20.02
C LEU A 114 2.23 1.51 -19.36
N LEU A 115 1.60 2.61 -18.95
CA LEU A 115 2.23 3.68 -18.19
C LEU A 115 1.80 3.64 -16.73
N ILE A 116 2.76 3.56 -15.82
CA ILE A 116 2.57 3.92 -14.41
C ILE A 116 2.79 5.42 -14.27
N LEU A 117 1.79 6.13 -13.74
CA LEU A 117 1.73 7.59 -13.74
C LEU A 117 1.53 8.15 -12.33
N ASP A 118 2.49 8.96 -11.88
CA ASP A 118 2.35 9.86 -10.74
C ASP A 118 2.05 11.28 -11.25
N VAL A 119 1.10 11.98 -10.61
CA VAL A 119 0.80 13.38 -10.90
C VAL A 119 0.71 14.18 -9.60
N ASP A 120 1.47 15.26 -9.50
CA ASP A 120 1.39 16.19 -8.36
C ASP A 120 1.53 17.62 -8.83
N THR A 121 0.89 18.57 -8.15
CA THR A 121 1.15 20.00 -8.35
C THR A 121 2.40 20.46 -7.59
N ARG A 122 2.77 19.75 -6.52
CA ARG A 122 3.85 20.09 -5.60
C ARG A 122 5.14 19.43 -6.05
N LEU A 123 6.17 20.26 -6.26
CA LEU A 123 7.54 19.81 -6.46
C LEU A 123 8.30 19.94 -5.13
N ASP A 124 8.09 18.99 -4.22
CA ASP A 124 8.84 18.96 -2.97
C ASP A 124 10.31 18.61 -3.25
N LYS A 125 11.21 19.52 -2.90
CA LYS A 125 12.67 19.35 -2.99
C LYS A 125 13.35 19.34 -1.63
N GLY A 126 12.57 19.32 -0.55
CA GLY A 126 13.10 19.29 0.82
C GLY A 126 13.79 17.96 1.16
N PRO A 127 14.46 17.86 2.33
CA PRO A 127 15.08 16.61 2.78
C PRO A 127 14.08 15.45 2.72
N GLY A 128 14.53 14.28 2.26
CA GLY A 128 13.67 13.09 2.14
C GLY A 128 12.69 13.09 0.97
N ALA A 129 12.69 14.12 0.11
CA ALA A 129 11.84 14.21 -1.08
C ALA A 129 12.51 13.61 -2.32
N VAL A 130 11.74 12.99 -3.21
CA VAL A 130 12.24 12.34 -4.44
C VAL A 130 12.98 13.30 -5.39
N MET A 131 12.66 14.60 -5.35
CA MET A 131 13.28 15.63 -6.21
C MET A 131 14.36 16.45 -5.51
N ASN A 132 14.83 16.01 -4.32
CA ASN A 132 15.97 16.63 -3.66
C ASN A 132 17.27 16.31 -4.42
N ASP A 133 18.14 17.30 -4.59
CA ASP A 133 19.43 17.14 -5.27
C ASP A 133 20.45 16.32 -4.44
N SER A 134 20.24 16.23 -3.12
CA SER A 134 21.07 15.42 -2.21
C SER A 134 20.66 13.96 -2.24
N ALA A 135 21.63 13.06 -2.03
CA ALA A 135 21.34 11.64 -1.90
C ALA A 135 20.34 11.39 -0.75
N LEU A 136 19.34 10.56 -1.03
CA LEU A 136 18.28 10.22 -0.08
C LEU A 136 18.85 9.46 1.13
N ASP A 137 18.70 10.02 2.33
CA ASP A 137 18.79 9.22 3.56
C ASP A 137 17.46 8.46 3.72
N TYR A 138 17.53 7.13 3.68
CA TYR A 138 16.34 6.28 3.80
C TYR A 138 15.59 6.51 5.13
N LYS A 139 16.27 6.98 6.19
CA LYS A 139 15.65 7.31 7.48
C LYS A 139 14.83 8.59 7.44
N GLU A 140 15.16 9.51 6.54
CA GLU A 140 14.46 10.78 6.36
C GLU A 140 13.43 10.72 5.22
N MET A 141 13.29 9.57 4.56
CA MET A 141 12.37 9.38 3.45
C MET A 141 10.93 9.68 3.85
N LYS A 142 10.31 10.64 3.15
CA LYS A 142 8.90 10.98 3.34
C LYS A 142 8.00 9.92 2.71
N GLY A 143 6.80 9.71 3.25
CA GLY A 143 5.88 8.74 2.67
C GLY A 143 5.53 9.00 1.21
N ARG A 144 5.35 10.25 0.78
CA ARG A 144 5.19 10.57 -0.66
C ARG A 144 6.32 10.02 -1.53
N THR A 145 7.56 10.13 -1.04
CA THR A 145 8.73 9.61 -1.73
C THR A 145 8.68 8.08 -1.77
N GLY A 146 8.24 7.45 -0.67
CA GLY A 146 7.96 6.02 -0.60
C GLY A 146 6.98 5.56 -1.70
N GLY A 147 5.81 6.18 -1.80
CA GLY A 147 4.81 5.81 -2.82
C GLY A 147 5.31 6.01 -4.25
N ILE A 148 5.89 7.18 -4.56
CA ILE A 148 6.45 7.46 -5.90
C ILE A 148 7.55 6.44 -6.26
N MET A 149 8.44 6.11 -5.32
CA MET A 149 9.49 5.12 -5.55
C MET A 149 8.94 3.68 -5.62
N ASN A 150 7.86 3.36 -4.92
CA ASN A 150 7.12 2.09 -5.05
C ASN A 150 6.57 1.93 -6.47
N HIS A 151 5.92 2.97 -7.02
CA HIS A 151 5.40 2.99 -8.38
C HIS A 151 6.52 2.83 -9.41
N TYR A 152 7.62 3.55 -9.22
CA TYR A 152 8.79 3.44 -10.10
C TYR A 152 9.43 2.06 -10.05
N LEU A 153 9.55 1.46 -8.86
CA LEU A 153 10.04 0.09 -8.69
C LEU A 153 9.14 -0.91 -9.42
N TYR A 154 7.82 -0.80 -9.25
CA TYR A 154 6.85 -1.66 -9.94
C TYR A 154 7.01 -1.59 -11.46
N ALA A 155 7.15 -0.37 -12.02
CA ALA A 155 7.39 -0.19 -13.45
C ALA A 155 8.71 -0.83 -13.92
N MET A 156 9.78 -0.71 -13.14
CA MET A 156 11.07 -1.33 -13.47
C MET A 156 11.01 -2.87 -13.48
N ILE A 157 10.29 -3.47 -12.51
CA ILE A 157 10.17 -4.92 -12.38
C ILE A 157 9.51 -5.53 -13.62
N HIS A 158 8.44 -4.89 -14.13
CA HIS A 158 7.64 -5.45 -15.23
C HIS A 158 7.96 -4.86 -16.60
N GLY A 159 8.88 -3.89 -16.67
CA GLY A 159 9.25 -3.21 -17.92
C GLY A 159 8.19 -2.23 -18.44
N TYR A 160 7.29 -1.76 -17.58
CA TYR A 160 6.30 -0.73 -17.91
C TYR A 160 6.98 0.65 -18.13
N ASP A 161 6.29 1.58 -18.78
CA ASP A 161 6.76 2.97 -18.76
C ASP A 161 6.40 3.64 -17.43
N TYR A 162 7.18 4.65 -17.06
CA TYR A 162 6.97 5.40 -15.82
C TYR A 162 7.13 6.90 -16.07
N LYS A 163 6.21 7.70 -15.52
CA LYS A 163 6.32 9.16 -15.50
C LYS A 163 5.87 9.70 -14.15
N PHE A 164 6.67 10.62 -13.61
CA PHE A 164 6.24 11.54 -12.57
C PHE A 164 6.04 12.93 -13.18
N VAL A 165 4.79 13.37 -13.26
CA VAL A 165 4.40 14.63 -13.89
C VAL A 165 4.10 15.67 -12.82
N ARG A 166 4.86 16.77 -12.83
CA ARG A 166 4.45 17.98 -12.14
C ARG A 166 3.40 18.69 -12.99
N ALA A 167 2.13 18.63 -12.58
CA ALA A 167 1.06 19.33 -13.27
C ALA A 167 1.12 20.85 -13.02
N PRO A 168 0.66 21.67 -13.98
CA PRO A 168 0.45 23.09 -13.73
C PRO A 168 -0.66 23.29 -12.69
N ASP A 169 -0.67 24.46 -12.05
CA ASP A 169 -1.80 24.86 -11.23
C ASP A 169 -3.07 24.90 -12.10
N TYR A 170 -4.17 24.36 -11.58
CA TYR A 170 -5.46 24.36 -12.26
C TYR A 170 -6.38 25.44 -11.64
N PRO A 171 -6.47 26.65 -12.20
CA PRO A 171 -7.13 27.75 -11.53
C PRO A 171 -8.62 27.47 -11.26
N LYS A 172 -9.11 27.98 -10.13
CA LYS A 172 -10.52 27.88 -9.68
C LYS A 172 -10.99 26.45 -9.38
N ARG A 173 -10.06 25.51 -9.24
CA ARG A 173 -10.32 24.11 -8.88
C ARG A 173 -9.35 23.67 -7.80
N HIS A 174 -9.78 22.68 -7.03
CA HIS A 174 -8.91 22.00 -6.09
C HIS A 174 -7.80 21.22 -6.83
N GLN A 175 -6.62 21.14 -6.22
CA GLN A 175 -5.41 20.55 -6.83
C GLN A 175 -5.56 19.07 -7.23
N THR A 176 -6.52 18.34 -6.65
CA THR A 176 -6.77 16.93 -7.00
C THR A 176 -7.31 16.76 -8.41
N TRP A 177 -7.89 17.81 -9.01
CA TRP A 177 -8.39 17.79 -10.38
C TRP A 177 -7.31 17.57 -11.45
N VAL A 178 -6.04 17.85 -11.17
CA VAL A 178 -4.97 17.78 -12.19
C VAL A 178 -4.77 16.39 -12.77
N LYS A 179 -5.11 15.33 -12.02
CA LYS A 179 -4.95 13.95 -12.49
C LYS A 179 -5.82 13.66 -13.72
N VAL A 180 -7.03 14.24 -13.80
CA VAL A 180 -8.00 13.99 -14.88
C VAL A 180 -7.43 14.38 -16.26
N PRO A 181 -7.04 15.64 -16.53
CA PRO A 181 -6.49 16.02 -17.82
C PRO A 181 -5.12 15.38 -18.11
N VAL A 182 -4.29 15.12 -17.09
CA VAL A 182 -2.97 14.51 -17.29
C VAL A 182 -3.09 13.04 -17.72
N ILE A 183 -4.02 12.27 -17.11
CA ILE A 183 -4.31 10.89 -17.55
C ILE A 183 -4.83 10.90 -19.00
N ARG A 184 -5.76 11.82 -19.31
CA ARG A 184 -6.30 11.99 -20.67
C ARG A 184 -5.19 12.24 -21.70
N GLU A 185 -4.24 13.11 -21.38
CA GLU A 185 -3.10 13.41 -22.23
C GLU A 185 -2.19 12.18 -22.41
N ALA A 186 -1.88 11.48 -21.32
CA ALA A 186 -1.02 10.29 -21.34
C ALA A 186 -1.60 9.17 -22.22
N LEU A 187 -2.92 9.00 -22.23
CA LEU A 187 -3.64 8.05 -23.10
C LEU A 187 -3.47 8.34 -24.60
N LYS A 188 -2.95 9.50 -25.01
CA LYS A 188 -2.64 9.73 -26.44
C LYS A 188 -1.43 8.95 -26.93
N SER A 189 -0.61 8.42 -26.01
CA SER A 189 0.67 7.77 -26.32
C SER A 189 0.82 6.36 -25.74
N HIS A 190 -0.11 5.92 -24.90
CA HIS A 190 -0.07 4.61 -24.23
C HIS A 190 -1.43 3.92 -24.33
N ASP A 191 -1.43 2.58 -24.44
CA ASP A 191 -2.64 1.76 -24.48
C ASP A 191 -3.35 1.76 -23.11
N PHE A 192 -2.56 1.81 -22.03
CA PHE A 192 -3.04 1.82 -20.65
C PHE A 192 -2.30 2.87 -19.83
N VAL A 193 -3.04 3.55 -18.96
CA VAL A 193 -2.49 4.44 -17.94
C VAL A 193 -3.01 3.97 -16.59
N VAL A 194 -2.09 3.65 -15.69
CA VAL A 194 -2.36 3.31 -14.29
C VAL A 194 -1.89 4.47 -13.44
N PHE A 195 -2.84 5.20 -12.88
CA PHE A 195 -2.58 6.33 -12.00
C PHE A 195 -2.70 5.91 -10.54
N LEU A 196 -1.79 6.41 -9.70
CA LEU A 196 -1.83 6.26 -8.25
C LEU A 196 -1.56 7.61 -7.58
N ASP A 197 -2.28 7.92 -6.50
CA ASP A 197 -1.87 8.95 -5.56
C ASP A 197 -0.61 8.48 -4.81
N ALA A 198 0.25 9.40 -4.38
CA ALA A 198 1.54 9.04 -3.79
C ALA A 198 1.46 8.44 -2.36
N ASP A 199 0.26 8.34 -1.80
CA ASP A 199 -0.07 7.59 -0.60
C ASP A 199 -0.83 6.29 -0.91
N ALA A 200 -0.92 5.89 -2.17
CA ALA A 200 -1.27 4.55 -2.61
C ALA A 200 -0.01 3.78 -3.03
N GLU A 201 -0.02 2.44 -2.92
CA GLU A 201 1.16 1.61 -3.19
C GLU A 201 0.81 0.21 -3.70
N PHE A 202 1.69 -0.36 -4.53
CA PHE A 202 1.69 -1.78 -4.86
C PHE A 202 2.28 -2.59 -3.71
N MET A 203 1.49 -3.47 -3.11
CA MET A 203 1.92 -4.32 -2.00
C MET A 203 2.58 -5.63 -2.47
N TYR A 204 2.21 -6.09 -3.66
CA TYR A 204 2.75 -7.31 -4.28
C TYR A 204 3.47 -6.98 -5.58
N PRO A 205 4.69 -6.41 -5.52
CA PRO A 205 5.35 -5.90 -6.72
C PRO A 205 5.75 -6.99 -7.72
N HIS A 206 5.74 -8.26 -7.32
CA HIS A 206 6.00 -9.40 -8.17
C HIS A 206 4.77 -9.91 -8.96
N VAL A 207 3.57 -9.38 -8.68
CA VAL A 207 2.34 -9.71 -9.40
C VAL A 207 2.23 -8.80 -10.64
N PRO A 208 2.20 -9.34 -11.87
CA PRO A 208 2.04 -8.54 -13.09
C PRO A 208 0.69 -7.82 -13.13
N PHE A 209 0.68 -6.62 -13.70
CA PHE A 209 -0.54 -5.82 -13.77
C PHE A 209 -1.61 -6.44 -14.68
N GLU A 210 -1.19 -7.17 -15.71
CA GLU A 210 -2.07 -7.93 -16.59
C GLU A 210 -2.84 -9.00 -15.81
N TRP A 211 -2.20 -9.63 -14.81
CA TRP A 211 -2.86 -10.59 -13.94
C TRP A 211 -3.92 -9.91 -13.07
N LEU A 212 -3.62 -8.72 -12.52
CA LEU A 212 -4.59 -7.92 -11.76
C LEU A 212 -5.78 -7.47 -12.63
N MET A 213 -5.51 -7.09 -13.89
CA MET A 213 -6.58 -6.74 -14.84
C MET A 213 -7.53 -7.91 -15.10
N LYS A 214 -7.01 -9.14 -15.20
CA LYS A 214 -7.85 -10.35 -15.28
C LYS A 214 -8.65 -10.58 -14.01
N LEU A 215 -8.01 -10.45 -12.84
CA LEU A 215 -8.67 -10.61 -11.56
C LEU A 215 -9.88 -9.66 -11.43
N TRP A 216 -9.71 -8.40 -11.85
CA TRP A 216 -10.75 -7.37 -11.75
C TRP A 216 -11.70 -7.30 -12.95
N ASN A 217 -11.66 -8.28 -13.86
CA ASN A 217 -12.49 -8.34 -15.07
C ASN A 217 -12.42 -7.04 -15.90
N ILE A 218 -11.22 -6.51 -16.06
CA ILE A 218 -10.96 -5.39 -16.96
C ILE A 218 -10.90 -5.97 -18.37
N THR A 219 -11.71 -5.44 -19.29
CA THR A 219 -11.81 -5.93 -20.67
C THR A 219 -11.47 -4.82 -21.65
N ASP A 220 -11.42 -5.15 -22.94
CA ASP A 220 -11.24 -4.19 -24.03
C ASP A 220 -12.35 -3.11 -24.10
N LYS A 221 -13.49 -3.34 -23.44
CA LYS A 221 -14.61 -2.40 -23.31
C LYS A 221 -14.48 -1.48 -22.10
N THR A 222 -13.59 -1.79 -21.17
CA THR A 222 -13.41 -0.99 -19.95
C THR A 222 -12.69 0.30 -20.28
N LEU A 223 -13.38 1.43 -20.14
CA LEU A 223 -12.81 2.75 -20.36
C LEU A 223 -11.92 3.14 -19.19
N ILE A 224 -12.45 2.92 -17.99
CA ILE A 224 -11.80 3.21 -16.71
C ILE A 224 -12.25 2.20 -15.66
N ALA A 225 -11.32 1.73 -14.83
CA ALA A 225 -11.60 0.98 -13.61
C ALA A 225 -11.07 1.73 -12.39
N LEU A 226 -11.86 1.75 -11.33
CA LEU A 226 -11.54 2.42 -10.06
C LEU A 226 -11.95 1.52 -8.90
N ALA A 227 -11.25 1.65 -7.78
CA ALA A 227 -11.62 0.94 -6.56
C ALA A 227 -12.79 1.62 -5.84
N ASN A 228 -13.66 0.84 -5.22
CA ASN A 228 -14.72 1.41 -4.37
C ASN A 228 -14.12 2.08 -3.12
N ASP A 229 -14.80 3.09 -2.60
CA ASP A 229 -14.65 3.53 -1.23
C ASP A 229 -15.28 2.51 -0.24
N PRO A 230 -15.01 2.62 1.08
CA PRO A 230 -15.62 1.77 2.10
C PRO A 230 -17.15 1.88 2.06
N GLY A 231 -17.84 0.73 1.98
CA GLY A 231 -19.27 0.66 1.65
C GLY A 231 -20.24 0.99 2.80
N ASP A 232 -19.76 0.94 4.05
CA ASP A 232 -20.59 1.03 5.26
C ASP A 232 -21.01 2.47 5.60
N SER A 233 -20.30 3.48 5.10
CA SER A 233 -20.57 4.88 5.41
C SER A 233 -21.47 5.51 4.35
N ALA A 234 -22.56 6.15 4.79
CA ALA A 234 -23.40 6.97 3.91
C ALA A 234 -22.62 8.13 3.27
N ARG A 235 -21.51 8.58 3.87
CA ARG A 235 -20.63 9.63 3.32
C ARG A 235 -19.87 9.17 2.08
N ASN A 236 -19.73 7.87 1.86
CA ASN A 236 -19.05 7.29 0.71
C ASN A 236 -20.04 6.89 -0.38
N ARG A 237 -21.28 7.40 -0.34
CA ARG A 237 -22.30 7.16 -1.36
C ARG A 237 -22.58 8.46 -2.08
N ASP A 238 -22.84 8.34 -3.36
CA ASP A 238 -23.29 9.45 -4.16
C ASP A 238 -24.77 9.78 -3.87
N GLU A 239 -25.29 10.82 -4.52
CA GLU A 239 -26.68 11.27 -4.37
C GLU A 239 -27.72 10.20 -4.81
N LYS A 240 -27.30 9.18 -5.56
CA LYS A 240 -28.15 8.05 -5.98
C LYS A 240 -27.98 6.81 -5.08
N GLY A 241 -27.26 6.94 -3.97
CA GLY A 241 -27.04 5.88 -2.98
C GLY A 241 -26.03 4.81 -3.40
N LYS A 242 -25.33 4.96 -4.53
CA LYS A 242 -24.31 4.01 -4.99
C LYS A 242 -22.96 4.40 -4.39
N VAL A 243 -22.21 3.39 -3.92
CA VAL A 243 -20.87 3.57 -3.36
C VAL A 243 -19.99 4.34 -4.36
N SER A 244 -19.29 5.34 -3.84
CA SER A 244 -18.37 6.18 -4.60
C SER A 244 -17.12 5.38 -4.94
N GLN A 245 -16.52 5.75 -6.06
CA GLN A 245 -15.28 5.12 -6.52
C GLN A 245 -14.13 6.06 -6.22
N ASN A 246 -13.11 5.54 -5.53
CA ASN A 246 -11.93 6.28 -5.13
C ASN A 246 -11.06 6.62 -6.36
N THR A 247 -10.61 7.87 -6.45
CA THR A 247 -9.78 8.35 -7.57
C THR A 247 -8.29 8.41 -7.23
N GLY A 248 -7.87 7.79 -6.12
CA GLY A 248 -6.46 7.62 -5.76
C GLY A 248 -5.81 6.42 -6.46
N PHE A 249 -6.59 5.55 -7.09
CA PHE A 249 -6.11 4.48 -7.96
C PHE A 249 -7.04 4.33 -9.15
N MET A 250 -6.51 4.49 -10.36
CA MET A 250 -7.30 4.42 -11.59
C MET A 250 -6.56 3.67 -12.69
N ILE A 251 -7.30 2.88 -13.44
CA ILE A 251 -6.82 2.18 -14.64
C ILE A 251 -7.63 2.70 -15.80
N ALA A 252 -7.00 3.41 -16.73
CA ALA A 252 -7.67 3.92 -17.93
C ALA A 252 -7.10 3.25 -19.17
N GLN A 253 -7.99 2.87 -20.09
CA GLN A 253 -7.63 2.26 -21.37
C GLN A 253 -7.83 3.25 -22.51
N GLN A 254 -6.89 3.26 -23.46
CA GLN A 254 -6.98 4.13 -24.62
C GLN A 254 -8.17 3.75 -25.50
N SER A 255 -9.04 4.74 -25.73
CA SER A 255 -10.04 4.72 -26.80
C SER A 255 -10.58 6.14 -27.02
N ASN A 256 -11.25 6.39 -28.15
CA ASN A 256 -11.97 7.66 -28.36
C ASN A 256 -13.06 7.86 -27.28
N ARG A 257 -13.71 6.77 -26.87
CA ARG A 257 -14.74 6.79 -25.85
C ARG A 257 -14.19 7.15 -24.46
N THR A 258 -12.99 6.68 -24.14
CA THR A 258 -12.28 7.06 -22.92
C THR A 258 -11.87 8.53 -22.97
N GLN A 259 -11.42 9.04 -24.12
CA GLN A 259 -11.11 10.45 -24.31
C GLN A 259 -12.35 11.35 -24.08
N GLU A 260 -13.52 10.93 -24.55
CA GLU A 260 -14.80 11.60 -24.24
C GLU A 260 -15.08 11.59 -22.73
N LEU A 261 -14.89 10.46 -22.05
CA LEU A 261 -15.13 10.32 -20.60
C LEU A 261 -14.30 11.32 -19.80
N PHE A 262 -13.00 11.41 -20.09
CA PHE A 262 -12.13 12.35 -19.39
C PHE A 262 -12.45 13.80 -19.77
N ASP A 263 -12.88 14.08 -21.00
CA ASP A 263 -13.34 15.43 -21.40
C ASP A 263 -14.58 15.87 -20.62
N ASP A 264 -15.58 14.99 -20.54
CA ASP A 264 -16.80 15.20 -19.76
C ASP A 264 -16.50 15.41 -18.28
N TRP A 265 -15.57 14.62 -17.74
CA TRP A 265 -15.15 14.71 -16.35
C TRP A 265 -14.45 16.04 -16.08
N GLU A 266 -13.45 16.38 -16.90
CA GLU A 266 -12.75 17.65 -16.82
C GLU A 266 -13.70 18.84 -16.94
N HIS A 267 -14.71 18.77 -17.81
CA HIS A 267 -15.67 19.85 -18.01
C HIS A 267 -16.87 19.80 -17.05
N CYS A 268 -16.95 18.82 -16.14
CA CYS A 268 -18.09 18.69 -15.23
C CYS A 268 -18.35 20.00 -14.44
N PRO A 269 -17.34 20.67 -13.86
CA PRO A 269 -17.58 21.93 -13.14
C PRO A 269 -18.01 23.12 -14.01
N SER A 270 -17.93 23.01 -15.34
CA SER A 270 -18.42 24.05 -16.26
C SER A 270 -19.94 24.07 -16.42
N GLU A 271 -20.62 23.01 -15.96
CA GLU A 271 -22.08 22.82 -16.07
C GLU A 271 -22.67 22.97 -17.48
N LYS A 272 -21.83 22.82 -18.51
CA LYS A 272 -22.29 22.73 -19.90
C LYS A 272 -23.12 21.46 -20.10
N LYS A 273 -22.63 20.33 -19.58
CA LYS A 273 -23.30 19.02 -19.66
C LYS A 273 -24.01 18.64 -18.37
N TYR A 274 -23.37 18.82 -17.21
CA TYR A 274 -23.86 18.35 -15.91
C TYR A 274 -24.26 19.53 -15.01
N LYS A 275 -25.56 19.85 -14.96
CA LYS A 275 -26.09 20.88 -14.06
C LYS A 275 -25.90 20.49 -12.59
N GLY A 276 -25.38 21.41 -11.78
CA GLY A 276 -25.08 21.20 -10.35
C GLY A 276 -23.65 20.72 -10.08
N CYS A 277 -22.86 20.38 -11.11
CA CYS A 277 -21.51 19.85 -10.90
C CYS A 277 -20.47 20.95 -10.57
N ALA A 278 -20.78 22.25 -10.73
CA ALA A 278 -19.84 23.34 -10.46
C ALA A 278 -19.23 23.28 -9.06
N ARG A 279 -20.02 22.88 -8.06
CA ARG A 279 -19.58 22.79 -6.66
C ARG A 279 -18.37 21.88 -6.49
N TRP A 280 -18.31 20.78 -7.24
CA TRP A 280 -17.23 19.80 -7.16
C TRP A 280 -15.89 20.31 -7.70
N ALA A 281 -15.84 21.54 -8.25
CA ALA A 281 -14.56 22.22 -8.43
C ALA A 281 -13.78 22.34 -7.11
N ASN A 282 -14.46 22.57 -5.98
CA ASN A 282 -13.83 22.91 -4.70
C ASN A 282 -14.45 22.21 -3.48
N ASP A 283 -15.70 21.72 -3.56
CA ASP A 283 -16.29 20.93 -2.49
C ASP A 283 -15.64 19.55 -2.43
N TRP A 284 -15.33 19.08 -1.22
CA TRP A 284 -14.90 17.69 -1.02
C TRP A 284 -16.01 16.70 -1.41
N ALA A 285 -15.76 15.65 -2.20
CA ALA A 285 -14.47 15.07 -2.59
C ALA A 285 -14.01 15.42 -4.03
N HIS A 286 -14.35 16.61 -4.52
CA HIS A 286 -13.82 17.18 -5.78
C HIS A 286 -14.11 16.32 -7.02
N GLU A 287 -13.09 16.00 -7.82
CA GLU A 287 -13.19 15.19 -9.03
C GLU A 287 -13.76 13.80 -8.76
N GLN A 288 -13.49 13.20 -7.59
CA GLN A 288 -14.08 11.93 -7.17
C GLN A 288 -15.60 12.02 -7.04
N ALA A 289 -16.08 13.10 -6.41
CA ALA A 289 -17.50 13.36 -6.25
C ALA A 289 -18.16 13.72 -7.59
N ALA A 290 -17.48 14.48 -8.45
CA ALA A 290 -17.96 14.78 -9.80
C ALA A 290 -18.15 13.50 -10.63
N PHE A 291 -17.17 12.59 -10.60
CA PHE A 291 -17.26 11.31 -11.29
C PHE A 291 -18.42 10.47 -10.77
N SER A 292 -18.47 10.31 -9.45
CA SER A 292 -19.45 9.43 -8.79
C SER A 292 -20.87 9.95 -8.94
N ASN A 293 -21.13 11.26 -8.85
CA ASN A 293 -22.48 11.81 -8.94
C ASN A 293 -22.98 12.01 -10.37
N TYR A 294 -22.07 12.31 -11.32
CA TYR A 294 -22.44 12.74 -12.67
C TYR A 294 -21.84 11.86 -13.77
N VAL A 295 -20.51 11.89 -13.92
CA VAL A 295 -19.84 11.37 -15.12
C VAL A 295 -20.16 9.90 -15.36
N ARG A 296 -20.02 9.05 -14.34
CA ARG A 296 -20.21 7.59 -14.47
C ARG A 296 -21.59 7.20 -15.00
N TYR A 297 -22.61 8.05 -14.81
CA TYR A 297 -23.97 7.77 -15.28
C TYR A 297 -24.17 8.03 -16.77
N SER A 298 -23.24 8.70 -17.44
CA SER A 298 -23.22 8.89 -18.90
C SER A 298 -22.52 7.76 -19.66
N TYR A 299 -21.82 6.89 -18.93
CA TYR A 299 -21.03 5.77 -19.43
C TYR A 299 -21.55 4.48 -18.81
N ASN A 300 -22.77 4.12 -19.22
CA ASN A 300 -23.55 3.05 -18.62
C ASN A 300 -23.66 1.81 -19.51
N GLN A 301 -22.89 1.74 -20.61
CA GLN A 301 -22.83 0.51 -21.38
C GLN A 301 -22.11 -0.56 -20.56
N THR A 302 -22.46 -1.82 -20.82
CA THR A 302 -21.91 -2.97 -20.10
C THR A 302 -20.39 -2.94 -20.11
N GLN A 303 -19.79 -2.95 -18.91
CA GLN A 303 -18.33 -2.95 -18.66
C GLN A 303 -17.56 -1.67 -19.01
N GLU A 304 -18.21 -0.55 -19.39
CA GLU A 304 -17.49 0.73 -19.62
C GLU A 304 -16.77 1.23 -18.36
N ILE A 305 -17.41 1.08 -17.18
CA ILE A 305 -16.86 1.46 -15.88
C ILE A 305 -16.57 0.21 -15.06
N GLY A 306 -15.28 -0.15 -14.97
CA GLY A 306 -14.80 -1.22 -14.11
C GLY A 306 -14.89 -0.85 -12.64
N THR A 307 -15.17 -1.84 -11.80
CA THR A 307 -15.23 -1.68 -10.35
C THR A 307 -14.26 -2.65 -9.70
N ILE A 308 -13.26 -2.09 -9.01
CA ILE A 308 -12.29 -2.87 -8.24
C ILE A 308 -12.80 -2.95 -6.80
N PRO A 309 -12.83 -4.14 -6.17
CA PRO A 309 -13.20 -4.26 -4.76
C PRO A 309 -12.35 -3.35 -3.88
N CYS A 310 -12.95 -2.73 -2.85
CA CYS A 310 -12.21 -1.90 -1.88
C CYS A 310 -11.09 -2.74 -1.25
N MET A 311 -11.37 -4.00 -0.90
CA MET A 311 -10.38 -4.95 -0.38
C MET A 311 -9.12 -5.04 -1.24
N ASP A 312 -9.25 -4.98 -2.56
CA ASP A 312 -8.14 -5.23 -3.46
C ASP A 312 -7.38 -3.95 -3.80
N GLY A 313 -8.13 -2.86 -4.01
CA GLY A 313 -7.63 -1.65 -4.66
C GLY A 313 -7.68 -0.37 -3.81
N ASN A 314 -8.09 -0.43 -2.55
CA ASN A 314 -8.26 0.76 -1.71
C ASN A 314 -8.18 0.46 -0.19
N GLY A 315 -8.03 1.51 0.61
CA GLY A 315 -7.95 1.38 2.07
C GLY A 315 -6.66 0.69 2.54
N ALA A 316 -6.65 0.29 3.80
CA ALA A 316 -5.49 -0.29 4.46
C ALA A 316 -5.91 -1.13 5.69
N PRO A 317 -5.10 -2.12 6.11
CA PRO A 317 -5.50 -3.03 7.20
C PRO A 317 -5.78 -2.33 8.53
N TYR A 318 -5.09 -1.22 8.82
CA TYR A 318 -5.27 -0.46 10.05
C TYR A 318 -6.60 0.28 10.16
N ILE A 319 -7.37 0.38 9.07
CA ILE A 319 -8.70 0.98 9.07
C ILE A 319 -9.69 0.09 9.83
N GLY A 320 -9.43 -1.22 9.90
CA GLY A 320 -10.27 -2.19 10.60
C GLY A 320 -11.54 -2.61 9.85
N ASP A 321 -11.80 -2.02 8.69
CA ASP A 321 -12.85 -2.47 7.77
C ASP A 321 -12.37 -3.71 7.00
N LYS A 322 -12.97 -4.86 7.31
CA LYS A 322 -12.65 -6.16 6.69
C LYS A 322 -13.12 -6.27 5.24
N THR A 323 -13.72 -5.24 4.67
CA THR A 323 -14.09 -5.16 3.25
C THR A 323 -13.20 -4.19 2.48
N CYS A 324 -12.29 -3.47 3.16
CA CYS A 324 -11.41 -2.48 2.57
C CYS A 324 -9.99 -2.51 3.15
N GLY A 325 -9.25 -3.58 2.84
CA GLY A 325 -7.90 -3.84 3.36
C GLY A 325 -6.75 -3.36 2.48
N GLY A 326 -6.98 -3.03 1.21
CA GLY A 326 -5.92 -2.61 0.28
C GLY A 326 -4.84 -3.69 0.11
N VAL A 327 -5.25 -4.87 -0.37
CA VAL A 327 -4.41 -6.07 -0.49
C VAL A 327 -3.38 -5.90 -1.60
N PHE A 328 -3.80 -5.54 -2.81
CA PHE A 328 -2.88 -5.35 -3.93
C PHE A 328 -2.44 -3.90 -4.04
N ILE A 329 -3.41 -2.98 -3.96
CA ILE A 329 -3.17 -1.54 -3.89
C ILE A 329 -3.64 -1.03 -2.54
N ARG A 330 -2.70 -0.55 -1.73
CA ARG A 330 -2.96 -0.04 -0.38
C ARG A 330 -2.97 1.47 -0.39
N HIS A 331 -4.02 2.09 0.11
CA HIS A 331 -4.20 3.54 0.13
C HIS A 331 -4.18 4.08 1.57
N HIS A 332 -3.11 4.79 1.92
CA HIS A 332 -2.82 5.26 3.27
C HIS A 332 -3.42 6.65 3.56
N TRP A 333 -4.73 6.71 3.77
CA TRP A 333 -5.43 7.98 4.04
C TRP A 333 -4.98 8.69 5.32
N PHE A 334 -4.66 7.93 6.38
CA PHE A 334 -4.37 8.49 7.69
C PHE A 334 -2.90 8.38 8.10
N ARG A 335 -2.20 7.34 7.63
CA ARG A 335 -0.81 7.07 8.00
C ARG A 335 0.16 7.47 6.89
N LYS A 336 0.36 8.78 6.74
CA LYS A 336 1.10 9.36 5.60
C LYS A 336 2.58 8.99 5.50
N ASP A 337 3.17 8.40 6.54
CA ASP A 337 4.57 7.95 6.52
C ASP A 337 4.71 6.45 6.24
N ASP A 338 3.61 5.68 6.28
CA ASP A 338 3.66 4.24 6.08
C ASP A 338 4.17 3.84 4.69
N PRO A 339 3.92 4.59 3.59
CA PRO A 339 4.52 4.24 2.30
C PRO A 339 6.05 4.16 2.29
N ALA A 340 6.74 5.04 3.03
CA ALA A 340 8.19 4.96 3.13
C ALA A 340 8.63 3.66 3.83
N LYS A 341 7.85 3.19 4.81
CA LYS A 341 8.14 1.95 5.55
C LYS A 341 7.81 0.72 4.72
N ASP A 342 6.69 0.72 4.02
CA ASP A 342 6.26 -0.38 3.17
C ASP A 342 7.27 -0.58 2.01
N LEU A 343 7.71 0.49 1.35
CA LEU A 343 8.79 0.40 0.35
C LEU A 343 10.09 -0.19 0.93
N GLN A 344 10.54 0.31 2.09
CA GLN A 344 11.76 -0.19 2.74
C GLN A 344 11.67 -1.68 3.06
N ARG A 345 10.50 -2.11 3.56
CA ARG A 345 10.23 -3.51 3.87
C ARG A 345 10.25 -4.38 2.61
N LEU A 346 9.57 -3.97 1.54
CA LEU A 346 9.54 -4.71 0.27
C LEU A 346 10.95 -4.93 -0.32
N ILE A 347 11.79 -3.89 -0.31
CA ILE A 347 13.17 -3.99 -0.80
C ILE A 347 14.00 -4.91 0.08
N LEU A 348 13.87 -4.78 1.41
CA LEU A 348 14.61 -5.61 2.37
C LEU A 348 14.22 -7.08 2.26
N GLU A 349 12.93 -7.39 2.20
CA GLU A 349 12.40 -8.74 2.06
C GLU A 349 12.92 -9.41 0.78
N ALA A 350 12.87 -8.71 -0.35
CA ALA A 350 13.42 -9.21 -1.62
C ALA A 350 14.93 -9.46 -1.51
N PHE A 351 15.69 -8.49 -0.97
CA PHE A 351 17.14 -8.60 -0.87
C PHE A 351 17.59 -9.73 0.06
N VAL A 352 16.99 -9.85 1.25
CA VAL A 352 17.28 -10.92 2.21
C VAL A 352 16.97 -12.28 1.60
N SER A 353 15.84 -12.41 0.91
CA SER A 353 15.46 -13.66 0.23
C SER A 353 16.48 -14.06 -0.84
N ARG A 354 16.99 -13.08 -1.61
CA ARG A 354 18.04 -13.33 -2.62
C ARG A 354 19.37 -13.72 -1.99
N LEU A 355 19.79 -13.06 -0.90
CA LEU A 355 21.00 -13.42 -0.16
C LEU A 355 20.93 -14.85 0.38
N HIS A 356 19.80 -15.20 0.99
CA HIS A 356 19.56 -16.55 1.51
C HIS A 356 19.62 -17.60 0.40
N ALA A 357 18.94 -17.36 -0.73
CA ALA A 357 18.98 -18.25 -1.88
C ALA A 357 20.40 -18.42 -2.44
N GLY A 358 21.18 -17.32 -2.52
CA GLY A 358 22.57 -17.36 -2.96
C GLY A 358 23.46 -18.19 -2.03
N PHE A 359 23.36 -17.96 -0.71
CA PHE A 359 24.10 -18.73 0.29
C PHE A 359 23.80 -20.24 0.16
N HIS A 360 22.53 -20.60 0.00
CA HIS A 360 22.11 -21.99 -0.16
C HIS A 360 22.58 -22.63 -1.48
N ASN A 361 22.58 -21.88 -2.57
CA ASN A 361 23.08 -22.36 -3.86
C ASN A 361 24.58 -22.73 -3.79
N GLU A 362 25.34 -22.00 -2.99
CA GLU A 362 26.77 -22.19 -2.78
C GLU A 362 27.09 -22.89 -1.45
N ILE A 363 26.13 -23.60 -0.84
CA ILE A 363 26.26 -24.15 0.51
C ILE A 363 27.47 -25.07 0.66
N GLY A 364 27.83 -25.82 -0.39
CA GLY A 364 29.00 -26.71 -0.36
C GLY A 364 30.34 -25.98 -0.27
N ALA A 365 30.41 -24.73 -0.73
CA ALA A 365 31.59 -23.87 -0.59
C ALA A 365 31.50 -22.98 0.66
N ASN A 366 30.29 -22.53 1.00
CA ASN A 366 30.05 -21.54 2.05
C ASN A 366 29.87 -22.15 3.45
N PHE A 367 29.57 -23.45 3.56
CA PHE A 367 29.30 -24.13 4.82
C PHE A 367 30.09 -25.44 4.95
N LEU A 368 30.77 -25.59 6.09
CA LEU A 368 31.45 -26.82 6.51
C LEU A 368 30.89 -27.24 7.87
N ASP A 369 30.27 -28.41 7.96
CA ASP A 369 29.90 -29.01 9.24
C ASP A 369 31.12 -29.68 9.89
N ALA A 370 31.84 -28.92 10.71
CA ALA A 370 33.02 -29.40 11.43
C ALA A 370 32.69 -30.10 12.77
N SER A 371 31.41 -30.35 13.10
CA SER A 371 30.99 -30.85 14.42
C SER A 371 31.59 -32.22 14.80
N ARG A 372 32.08 -32.98 13.81
CA ARG A 372 32.71 -34.30 13.99
C ARG A 372 34.19 -34.35 13.62
N HIS A 373 34.82 -33.21 13.37
CA HIS A 373 36.21 -33.13 12.93
C HIS A 373 37.15 -32.65 14.05
N THR A 374 38.38 -33.17 14.08
CA THR A 374 39.47 -32.68 14.93
C THR A 374 40.37 -31.72 14.13
N TYR A 375 40.96 -30.73 14.80
CA TYR A 375 41.85 -29.76 14.15
C TYR A 375 43.19 -30.39 13.71
N PRO A 376 43.81 -29.90 12.62
CA PRO A 376 43.33 -28.83 11.74
C PRO A 376 42.27 -29.31 10.74
N LEU A 377 41.34 -28.43 10.40
CA LEU A 377 40.37 -28.67 9.34
C LEU A 377 41.06 -28.49 7.99
N ASN A 378 41.62 -29.57 7.45
CA ASN A 378 42.39 -29.56 6.19
C ASN A 378 41.60 -29.02 4.97
N HIS A 379 40.28 -28.87 5.09
CA HIS A 379 39.39 -28.30 4.06
C HIS A 379 39.15 -26.79 4.20
N LEU A 380 39.69 -26.11 5.21
CA LEU A 380 39.65 -24.66 5.36
C LEU A 380 40.89 -23.94 4.81
N VAL A 381 41.92 -24.70 4.42
CA VAL A 381 43.13 -24.16 3.79
C VAL A 381 42.97 -24.32 2.29
N VAL A 382 42.62 -23.24 1.60
CA VAL A 382 42.64 -23.16 0.13
C VAL A 382 44.06 -22.92 -0.34
#